data_AF-A0AA39AS40-F1
#
_entry.id   AF-A0AA39AS40-F1
#
_cell.length_a   1.000
_cell.length_b   1.000
_cell.length_c   1.000
_cell.angle_alpha   90.00
_cell.angle_beta   90.00
_cell.angle_gamma   90.00
#
_symmetry.space_group_name_H-M   'P 1'
#
loop_
_entity.id
_entity.type
_entity.pdbx_description
1 polymer ?
#
loop_
_entity_poly.entity_id
_entity_poly.type
_entity_poly.pdbx_seq_one_letter_code
_entity_poly.pdbx_strand_id
1 'polypeptide(L)'
;MSTLSSSHCSASYSSTFNGRRQRSTKLSSIPKRFVPVKSARNSYQNLVLLQDVSSTMTPIENDSTLKKLKDGLLSATSSEECEDVVGFDSNDKNSTVSITVVGASGDLAKKKIFPALFALFYEDCLPEHFTVFGYARSKMTDAELRNMVSKTLTCRIDKRENCGEKMEQFLKRCFYHSGQYDSEENFTELDKKLKEHEAGRVSNRLFYLSIPPNIFIDAVKCASLSASSANGWTRVIVEKPFGRDSESSAALTNDLKQYLAEDQIFRIDHYLGKELVENLSVLRFSNLIFEPLWSRQYIRNVQFIFSEDFGTEGRGGYFDNYGIIRDIMQNHLLQILALFAMETPVSLDAEDIRNEKVKVLRSMKPLQLEDVVIGQYKSHTKGGVTYPAYTDDKTVPKDSLTPTFAAAALFIDNARWDGVPFLMKAGKALHTKGYVESRNRFLSHTCV
;
A
#
# COMPACT_ATOMS: atom_id res chain seq x y z
N MET A 1 38.34 51.88 -0.11
CA MET A 1 38.99 51.66 1.20
C MET A 1 39.12 50.15 1.39
N SER A 2 40.14 49.56 0.77
CA SER A 2 41.42 49.15 1.40
C SER A 2 41.27 47.83 2.19
N THR A 3 41.41 46.67 1.54
CA THR A 3 42.65 45.88 1.38
C THR A 3 43.21 45.28 2.67
N LEU A 4 43.19 43.94 2.74
CA LEU A 4 44.33 42.99 2.77
C LEU A 4 44.88 42.63 4.16
N SER A 5 44.85 41.33 4.46
CA SER A 5 46.02 40.62 5.00
C SER A 5 45.86 39.12 4.77
N SER A 6 46.73 38.60 3.91
CA SER A 6 47.00 37.20 3.61
C SER A 6 47.79 36.53 4.73
N SER A 7 47.72 35.21 4.83
CA SER A 7 48.85 34.39 5.27
C SER A 7 48.88 33.08 4.47
N HIS A 8 50.02 32.87 3.82
CA HIS A 8 50.39 31.70 3.04
C HIS A 8 50.81 30.54 3.96
N CYS A 9 50.55 29.30 3.53
CA CYS A 9 51.53 28.23 3.65
C CYS A 9 51.37 27.24 2.49
N SER A 10 52.48 27.04 1.79
CA SER A 10 52.69 26.13 0.67
C SER A 10 53.74 25.11 1.11
N ALA A 11 53.55 23.82 0.81
CA ALA A 11 54.65 22.89 0.64
C ALA A 11 54.22 21.69 -0.22
N SER A 12 55.19 21.23 -0.99
CA SER A 12 55.10 20.48 -2.24
C SER A 12 55.45 18.99 -2.06
N TYR A 13 54.99 18.18 -3.01
CA TYR A 13 55.64 17.01 -3.65
C TYR A 13 56.81 16.30 -2.96
N SER A 14 56.71 14.96 -2.86
CA SER A 14 57.76 14.03 -3.33
C SER A 14 57.27 12.57 -3.36
N SER A 15 57.55 11.93 -4.49
CA SER A 15 57.35 10.52 -4.85
C SER A 15 58.65 9.72 -4.72
N THR A 16 58.60 8.43 -4.36
CA THR A 16 59.30 7.27 -5.02
C THR A 16 59.20 6.01 -4.13
N PHE A 17 58.61 4.91 -4.62
CA PHE A 17 59.27 3.73 -5.25
C PHE A 17 60.15 2.90 -4.29
N ASN A 18 59.77 1.65 -3.99
CA ASN A 18 60.25 0.42 -4.67
C ASN A 18 59.91 -0.83 -3.82
N GLY A 19 59.56 -1.95 -4.47
CA GLY A 19 59.36 -3.22 -3.76
C GLY A 19 58.73 -4.36 -4.55
N ARG A 20 59.22 -4.63 -5.77
CA ARG A 20 58.93 -5.85 -6.55
C ARG A 20 59.37 -7.12 -5.79
N ARG A 21 58.55 -8.18 -5.82
CA ARG A 21 59.01 -9.57 -6.01
C ARG A 21 58.00 -10.40 -6.82
N GLN A 22 58.47 -10.88 -7.97
CA GLN A 22 57.94 -12.01 -8.77
C GLN A 22 58.20 -13.33 -7.99
N ARG A 23 57.68 -14.55 -8.25
CA ARG A 23 57.30 -15.23 -9.51
C ARG A 23 56.74 -16.65 -9.22
N SER A 24 56.10 -17.23 -10.24
CA SER A 24 55.83 -18.67 -10.53
C SER A 24 54.60 -19.31 -9.85
N THR A 25 53.51 -19.68 -10.56
CA THR A 25 53.26 -20.71 -11.61
C THR A 25 53.47 -22.16 -11.17
N LYS A 26 52.37 -22.91 -11.01
CA LYS A 26 52.28 -24.33 -11.39
C LYS A 26 50.85 -24.68 -11.85
N LEU A 27 50.76 -25.14 -13.09
CA LEU A 27 49.64 -25.85 -13.72
C LEU A 27 49.56 -27.30 -13.21
N SER A 28 48.35 -27.85 -13.15
CA SER A 28 47.91 -29.25 -13.45
C SER A 28 46.57 -29.47 -12.73
N SER A 29 45.55 -30.18 -13.22
CA SER A 29 45.37 -31.04 -14.39
C SER A 29 43.85 -31.29 -14.60
N ILE A 30 43.49 -31.57 -15.85
CA ILE A 30 42.15 -31.97 -16.35
C ILE A 30 42.05 -33.52 -16.31
N PRO A 31 40.85 -34.11 -16.20
CA PRO A 31 40.41 -35.06 -17.24
C PRO A 31 38.95 -34.80 -17.70
N LYS A 32 38.74 -34.56 -19.00
CA LYS A 32 38.13 -35.44 -20.04
C LYS A 32 36.65 -35.81 -19.79
N ARG A 33 35.70 -35.21 -20.53
CA ARG A 33 35.16 -35.55 -21.87
C ARG A 33 34.09 -36.67 -21.85
N PHE A 34 32.83 -36.31 -22.07
CA PHE A 34 31.80 -37.19 -22.67
C PHE A 34 30.74 -36.33 -23.40
N VAL A 35 30.55 -36.61 -24.69
CA VAL A 35 29.52 -36.10 -25.63
C VAL A 35 29.36 -37.21 -26.70
N PRO A 36 28.23 -37.38 -27.43
CA PRO A 36 26.81 -37.41 -27.08
C PRO A 36 26.13 -38.73 -27.56
N VAL A 37 24.85 -38.94 -27.25
CA VAL A 37 24.01 -39.93 -27.95
C VAL A 37 22.95 -39.20 -28.78
N LYS A 38 22.88 -39.56 -30.07
CA LYS A 38 21.89 -39.13 -31.06
C LYS A 38 20.55 -39.82 -30.80
N SER A 39 19.46 -39.08 -30.98
CA SER A 39 18.19 -39.61 -31.46
C SER A 39 17.56 -38.57 -32.39
N ALA A 40 17.08 -39.04 -33.54
CA ALA A 40 16.58 -38.25 -34.66
C ALA A 40 15.11 -38.60 -34.92
N ARG A 41 14.45 -37.68 -35.66
CA ARG A 41 13.10 -37.72 -36.28
C ARG A 41 11.97 -37.21 -35.36
N ASN A 42 11.05 -36.34 -35.78
CA ASN A 42 10.56 -36.03 -37.12
C ASN A 42 10.23 -34.54 -37.32
N SER A 43 10.37 -34.15 -38.58
CA SER A 43 10.04 -32.90 -39.26
C SER A 43 8.54 -32.60 -39.36
N TYR A 44 8.17 -31.32 -39.28
CA TYR A 44 7.26 -30.70 -40.26
C TYR A 44 7.72 -29.25 -40.51
N GLN A 45 8.13 -29.00 -41.75
CA GLN A 45 8.43 -27.68 -42.30
C GLN A 45 7.11 -27.02 -42.72
N ASN A 46 6.98 -25.72 -42.48
CA ASN A 46 6.30 -24.83 -43.41
C ASN A 46 7.13 -23.55 -43.52
N LEU A 47 7.69 -23.37 -44.71
CA LEU A 47 8.51 -22.25 -45.16
C LEU A 47 7.64 -21.47 -46.15
N VAL A 48 7.37 -20.19 -45.89
CA VAL A 48 6.92 -19.26 -46.95
C VAL A 48 7.72 -17.96 -46.83
N LEU A 49 8.17 -17.53 -48.01
CA LEU A 49 9.16 -16.52 -48.34
C LEU A 49 8.83 -15.08 -47.90
N LEU A 50 9.91 -14.34 -47.67
CA LEU A 50 10.02 -12.88 -47.72
C LEU A 50 9.58 -12.29 -49.08
N GLN A 51 8.93 -11.13 -49.03
CA GLN A 51 9.06 -10.10 -50.07
C GLN A 51 9.20 -8.71 -49.43
N ASP A 52 10.35 -8.10 -49.69
CA ASP A 52 10.64 -6.68 -49.50
C ASP A 52 9.87 -5.83 -50.51
N VAL A 53 9.29 -4.71 -50.08
CA VAL A 53 9.01 -3.56 -50.95
C VAL A 53 9.50 -2.29 -50.25
N SER A 54 10.56 -1.73 -50.79
CA SER A 54 11.09 -0.40 -50.52
C SER A 54 10.29 0.65 -51.29
N SER A 55 9.87 1.72 -50.63
CA SER A 55 9.56 2.99 -51.29
C SER A 55 9.75 4.18 -50.34
N THR A 56 10.72 5.02 -50.69
CA THR A 56 11.00 6.34 -50.13
C THR A 56 9.93 7.36 -50.51
N MET A 57 9.44 8.17 -49.56
CA MET A 57 8.81 9.49 -49.81
C MET A 57 9.03 10.43 -48.60
N THR A 58 9.36 11.68 -48.90
CA THR A 58 9.68 12.82 -48.02
C THR A 58 8.44 13.51 -47.41
N PRO A 59 8.58 14.37 -46.37
CA PRO A 59 7.50 14.68 -45.43
C PRO A 59 6.57 15.80 -45.89
N ILE A 60 5.27 15.64 -45.61
CA ILE A 60 4.24 16.70 -45.73
C ILE A 60 3.75 17.05 -44.33
N GLU A 61 3.93 18.32 -43.96
CA GLU A 61 3.39 18.94 -42.75
C GLU A 61 1.86 18.89 -42.72
N ASN A 62 1.27 18.43 -41.61
CA ASN A 62 -0.16 18.59 -41.34
C ASN A 62 -0.40 18.69 -39.83
N ASP A 63 -0.18 19.91 -39.31
CA ASP A 63 -0.30 20.29 -37.89
C ASP A 63 -1.76 20.43 -37.41
N SER A 64 -2.74 20.23 -38.29
CA SER A 64 -4.18 20.33 -37.97
C SER A 64 -4.82 19.00 -37.51
N THR A 65 -4.28 17.86 -37.97
CA THR A 65 -4.78 16.52 -37.62
C THR A 65 -4.31 16.09 -36.23
N LEU A 66 -3.10 16.51 -35.84
CA LEU A 66 -2.52 16.23 -34.53
C LEU A 66 -3.24 16.97 -33.40
N LYS A 67 -3.78 18.18 -33.68
CA LYS A 67 -4.63 18.92 -32.74
C LYS A 67 -5.98 18.24 -32.50
N LYS A 68 -6.64 17.74 -33.55
CA LYS A 68 -7.90 16.97 -33.43
C LYS A 68 -7.70 15.62 -32.72
N LEU A 69 -6.56 14.95 -32.93
CA LEU A 69 -6.20 13.75 -32.17
C LEU A 69 -5.88 14.05 -30.70
N LYS A 70 -5.25 15.20 -30.40
CA LYS A 70 -4.98 15.63 -29.01
C LYS A 70 -6.26 16.00 -28.26
N ASP A 71 -7.18 16.71 -28.91
CA ASP A 71 -8.44 17.14 -28.28
C ASP A 71 -9.38 15.94 -28.06
N GLY A 72 -9.35 14.92 -28.93
CA GLY A 72 -10.07 13.66 -28.73
C GLY A 72 -9.46 12.74 -27.68
N LEU A 73 -8.12 12.76 -27.49
CA LEU A 73 -7.45 11.98 -26.45
C LEU A 73 -7.56 12.64 -25.06
N LEU A 74 -7.71 13.97 -25.00
CA LEU A 74 -7.85 14.74 -23.76
C LEU A 74 -9.31 14.90 -23.30
N SER A 75 -10.31 14.70 -24.17
CA SER A 75 -11.73 14.72 -23.78
C SER A 75 -12.28 13.37 -23.33
N ALA A 76 -11.55 12.27 -23.54
CA ALA A 76 -11.96 10.91 -23.19
C ALA A 76 -11.61 10.49 -21.73
N THR A 77 -11.02 11.38 -20.94
CA THR A 77 -10.65 11.10 -19.54
C THR A 77 -11.24 12.16 -18.62
N SER A 78 -12.55 12.09 -18.33
CA SER A 78 -13.13 12.78 -17.15
C SER A 78 -14.57 12.38 -16.80
N SER A 79 -15.15 11.31 -17.35
CA SER A 79 -16.53 10.93 -16.98
C SER A 79 -16.85 9.43 -16.96
N GLU A 80 -15.97 8.53 -17.39
CA GLU A 80 -16.27 7.08 -17.47
C GLU A 80 -15.54 6.21 -16.43
N GLU A 81 -14.64 6.74 -15.61
CA GLU A 81 -13.89 5.94 -14.62
C GLU A 81 -14.67 5.56 -13.34
N CYS A 82 -15.96 5.91 -13.22
CA CYS A 82 -16.77 5.59 -12.03
C CYS A 82 -17.82 4.49 -12.23
N GLU A 83 -18.00 3.94 -13.43
CA GLU A 83 -19.04 2.92 -13.65
C GLU A 83 -18.59 1.48 -13.30
N ASP A 84 -17.29 1.19 -13.23
CA ASP A 84 -16.79 -0.19 -13.13
C ASP A 84 -16.11 -0.59 -11.80
N VAL A 85 -16.32 0.16 -10.71
CA VAL A 85 -15.77 -0.19 -9.39
C VAL A 85 -16.87 -0.68 -8.45
N VAL A 86 -17.03 -2.00 -8.42
CA VAL A 86 -17.73 -2.78 -7.37
C VAL A 86 -19.20 -2.41 -7.17
N GLY A 87 -20.09 -2.98 -8.00
CA GLY A 87 -21.46 -3.40 -7.63
C GLY A 87 -22.27 -2.52 -6.67
N PHE A 88 -22.10 -1.20 -6.72
CA PHE A 88 -23.11 -0.27 -6.27
C PHE A 88 -24.06 -0.17 -7.43
N ASP A 89 -25.16 -0.90 -7.34
CA ASP A 89 -26.29 -0.73 -8.24
C ASP A 89 -26.79 0.71 -8.04
N SER A 90 -26.19 1.64 -8.78
CA SER A 90 -26.40 3.09 -8.69
C SER A 90 -27.82 3.49 -9.08
N ASN A 91 -28.65 2.51 -9.46
CA ASN A 91 -30.05 2.65 -9.80
C ASN A 91 -31.04 2.22 -8.73
N ASP A 92 -30.62 1.70 -7.57
CA ASP A 92 -31.58 1.36 -6.52
C ASP A 92 -31.95 2.60 -5.67
N LYS A 93 -32.83 3.44 -6.23
CA LYS A 93 -33.44 4.62 -5.56
C LYS A 93 -34.09 4.29 -4.21
N ASN A 94 -34.28 3.01 -3.91
CA ASN A 94 -34.85 2.51 -2.66
C ASN A 94 -33.79 2.11 -1.63
N SER A 95 -32.50 2.28 -1.90
CA SER A 95 -31.42 1.94 -0.96
C SER A 95 -30.78 3.19 -0.33
N THR A 96 -30.18 3.02 0.85
CA THR A 96 -29.42 4.08 1.54
C THR A 96 -28.20 3.50 2.23
N VAL A 97 -27.13 4.29 2.36
CA VAL A 97 -25.92 3.90 3.09
C VAL A 97 -25.75 4.74 4.36
N SER A 98 -25.67 4.07 5.50
CA SER A 98 -25.31 4.67 6.78
C SER A 98 -23.88 4.30 7.15
N ILE A 99 -23.01 5.29 7.24
CA ILE A 99 -21.58 5.13 7.55
C ILE A 99 -21.34 5.57 8.99
N THR A 100 -21.03 4.63 9.87
CA THR A 100 -20.70 4.91 11.28
C THR A 100 -19.19 4.89 11.48
N VAL A 101 -18.60 6.04 11.77
CA VAL A 101 -17.19 6.20 12.16
C VAL A 101 -17.07 6.01 13.67
N VAL A 102 -16.74 4.78 14.08
CA VAL A 102 -16.49 4.43 15.48
C VAL A 102 -15.11 4.95 15.86
N GLY A 103 -15.01 5.72 16.94
CA GLY A 103 -13.81 6.48 17.29
C GLY A 103 -13.71 7.84 16.59
N ALA A 104 -14.85 8.45 16.23
CA ALA A 104 -14.90 9.72 15.48
C ALA A 104 -14.15 10.90 16.13
N SER A 105 -13.92 10.87 17.45
CA SER A 105 -13.15 11.90 18.15
C SER A 105 -11.63 11.73 18.03
N GLY A 106 -11.14 10.66 17.41
CA GLY A 106 -9.73 10.34 17.23
C GLY A 106 -9.06 11.05 16.05
N ASP A 107 -7.72 10.98 16.00
CA ASP A 107 -6.92 11.68 14.99
C ASP A 107 -7.10 11.11 13.57
N LEU A 108 -7.18 9.78 13.44
CA LEU A 108 -7.37 9.13 12.14
C LEU A 108 -8.71 9.54 11.50
N ALA A 109 -9.78 9.57 12.30
CA ALA A 109 -11.10 10.01 11.86
C ALA A 109 -11.05 11.45 11.30
N LYS A 110 -10.49 12.39 12.08
CA LYS A 110 -10.40 13.81 11.69
C LYS A 110 -9.52 14.04 10.48
N LYS A 111 -8.32 13.44 10.45
CA LYS A 111 -7.29 13.75 9.45
C LYS A 111 -7.45 12.96 8.15
N LYS A 112 -8.16 11.82 8.16
CA LYS A 112 -8.22 10.90 7.02
C LYS A 112 -9.64 10.48 6.66
N ILE A 113 -10.41 9.94 7.60
CA ILE A 113 -11.71 9.31 7.27
C ILE A 113 -12.74 10.33 6.80
N PHE A 114 -13.03 11.37 7.60
CA PHE A 114 -14.00 12.40 7.20
C PHE A 114 -13.57 13.15 5.93
N PRO A 115 -12.29 13.56 5.76
CA PRO A 115 -11.82 14.12 4.50
C PRO A 115 -11.99 13.18 3.30
N ALA A 116 -11.75 11.87 3.46
CA ALA A 116 -11.94 10.89 2.38
C ALA A 116 -13.42 10.72 2.01
N LEU A 117 -14.32 10.65 3.01
CA LEU A 117 -15.77 10.61 2.77
C LEU A 117 -16.27 11.88 2.07
N PHE A 118 -15.75 13.04 2.46
CA PHE A 118 -16.05 14.29 1.77
C PHE A 118 -15.53 14.29 0.33
N ALA A 119 -14.35 13.72 0.07
CA ALA A 119 -13.81 13.60 -1.28
C ALA A 119 -14.71 12.71 -2.16
N LEU A 120 -15.17 11.57 -1.64
CA LEU A 120 -16.12 10.70 -2.34
C LEU A 120 -17.46 11.40 -2.61
N PHE A 121 -17.98 12.14 -1.64
CA PHE A 121 -19.18 12.96 -1.83
C PHE A 121 -18.97 14.04 -2.90
N TYR A 122 -17.79 14.68 -2.89
CA TYR A 122 -17.46 15.76 -3.79
C TYR A 122 -17.35 15.30 -5.25
N GLU A 123 -16.91 14.05 -5.46
CA GLU A 123 -16.83 13.37 -6.75
C GLU A 123 -18.12 12.63 -7.14
N ASP A 124 -19.18 12.76 -6.34
CA ASP A 124 -20.47 12.11 -6.58
C ASP A 124 -20.36 10.56 -6.60
N CYS A 125 -19.35 9.99 -5.91
CA CYS A 125 -19.11 8.55 -5.74
C CYS A 125 -19.84 7.95 -4.52
N LEU A 126 -20.63 8.74 -3.79
CA LEU A 126 -21.52 8.24 -2.75
C LEU A 126 -22.95 8.14 -3.29
N PRO A 127 -23.74 7.15 -2.85
CA PRO A 127 -25.14 7.04 -3.24
C PRO A 127 -25.93 8.32 -2.91
N GLU A 128 -27.00 8.58 -3.66
CA GLU A 128 -27.86 9.76 -3.45
C GLU A 128 -28.34 9.89 -1.99
N HIS A 129 -28.68 8.76 -1.39
CA HIS A 129 -29.13 8.66 -0.01
C HIS A 129 -28.06 8.05 0.89
N PHE A 130 -27.32 8.90 1.61
CA PHE A 130 -26.37 8.45 2.61
C PHE A 130 -26.39 9.34 3.87
N THR A 131 -25.95 8.76 4.98
CA THR A 131 -25.75 9.45 6.26
C THR A 131 -24.43 9.05 6.90
N VAL A 132 -23.80 9.98 7.63
CA VAL A 132 -22.54 9.73 8.33
C VAL A 132 -22.75 9.97 9.82
N PHE A 133 -22.47 8.95 10.63
CA PHE A 133 -22.55 9.00 12.08
C PHE A 133 -21.16 8.94 12.70
N GLY A 134 -20.81 9.92 13.51
CA GLY A 134 -19.68 9.80 14.43
C GLY A 134 -20.11 9.11 15.72
N TYR A 135 -19.34 8.11 16.18
CA TYR A 135 -19.60 7.42 17.43
C TYR A 135 -18.35 7.39 18.31
N ALA A 136 -18.41 7.93 19.53
CA ALA A 136 -17.33 7.79 20.52
C ALA A 136 -17.82 8.03 21.97
N ARG A 137 -16.94 7.79 22.94
CA ARG A 137 -17.22 8.02 24.37
C ARG A 137 -17.37 9.50 24.74
N SER A 138 -16.73 10.39 23.97
CA SER A 138 -16.76 11.82 24.22
C SER A 138 -18.18 12.36 24.05
N LYS A 139 -18.66 13.16 25.01
CA LYS A 139 -19.93 13.86 24.85
C LYS A 139 -19.72 15.02 23.88
N MET A 140 -20.38 14.95 22.73
CA MET A 140 -20.30 15.96 21.67
C MET A 140 -21.67 16.06 21.00
N THR A 141 -22.01 17.25 20.53
CA THR A 141 -23.21 17.53 19.74
C THR A 141 -22.94 17.40 18.24
N ASP A 142 -23.99 17.28 17.43
CA ASP A 142 -23.85 17.29 15.96
C ASP A 142 -23.14 18.56 15.46
N ALA A 143 -23.43 19.72 16.07
CA ALA A 143 -22.81 20.99 15.73
C ALA A 143 -21.30 21.00 16.02
N GLU A 144 -20.89 20.44 17.15
CA GLU A 144 -19.48 20.31 17.51
C GLU A 144 -18.74 19.32 16.59
N LEU A 145 -19.38 18.19 16.23
CA LEU A 145 -18.84 17.26 15.22
C LEU A 145 -18.61 17.99 13.90
N ARG A 146 -19.62 18.70 13.40
CA ARG A 146 -19.54 19.42 12.12
C ARG A 146 -18.45 20.48 12.12
N ASN A 147 -18.31 21.23 13.22
CA ASN A 147 -17.23 22.22 13.38
C ASN A 147 -15.83 21.57 13.46
N MET A 148 -15.73 20.40 14.07
CA MET A 148 -14.47 19.65 14.11
C MET A 148 -14.09 19.14 12.71
N VAL A 149 -15.05 18.56 11.98
CA VAL A 149 -14.84 18.02 10.65
C VAL A 149 -14.52 19.13 9.65
N SER A 150 -15.28 20.23 9.65
CA SER A 150 -15.12 21.34 8.70
C SER A 150 -13.70 21.92 8.66
N LYS A 151 -12.98 21.93 9.79
CA LYS A 151 -11.59 22.40 9.90
C LYS A 151 -10.58 21.54 9.13
N THR A 152 -10.95 20.29 8.83
CA THR A 152 -10.08 19.31 8.17
C THR A 152 -10.49 19.02 6.73
N LEU A 153 -11.65 19.50 6.29
CA LEU A 153 -12.11 19.33 4.92
C LEU A 153 -11.34 20.26 3.99
N THR A 154 -10.82 19.70 2.91
CA THR A 154 -10.09 20.45 1.88
C THR A 154 -10.79 20.31 0.55
N CYS A 155 -11.02 21.43 -0.12
CA CYS A 155 -11.51 21.46 -1.49
C CYS A 155 -10.45 20.92 -2.45
N ARG A 156 -10.85 20.13 -3.45
CA ARG A 156 -9.97 19.81 -4.58
C ARG A 156 -9.75 21.04 -5.46
N ILE A 157 -8.61 21.09 -6.13
CA ILE A 157 -8.14 22.27 -6.87
C ILE A 157 -8.99 22.54 -8.11
N ASP A 158 -9.57 21.50 -8.71
CA ASP A 158 -10.09 21.57 -10.09
C ASP A 158 -11.55 22.05 -10.20
N LYS A 159 -12.30 22.10 -9.09
CA LYS A 159 -13.74 22.45 -9.06
C LYS A 159 -14.08 23.46 -7.94
N ARG A 160 -13.18 24.40 -7.65
CA ARG A 160 -13.28 25.33 -6.50
C ARG A 160 -14.57 26.15 -6.41
N GLU A 161 -15.24 26.40 -7.53
CA GLU A 161 -16.37 27.34 -7.60
C GLU A 161 -17.58 26.96 -6.70
N ASN A 162 -17.80 25.68 -6.40
CA ASN A 162 -18.95 25.21 -5.58
C ASN A 162 -18.56 24.52 -4.26
N CYS A 163 -17.31 24.69 -3.78
CA CYS A 163 -16.84 23.90 -2.65
C CYS A 163 -17.56 24.21 -1.32
N GLY A 164 -17.85 25.49 -1.04
CA GLY A 164 -18.52 25.88 0.20
C GLY A 164 -19.90 25.24 0.35
N GLU A 165 -20.68 25.23 -0.74
CA GLU A 165 -22.01 24.62 -0.78
C GLU A 165 -21.95 23.10 -0.62
N LYS A 166 -21.06 22.41 -1.37
CA LYS A 166 -20.88 20.95 -1.20
C LYS A 166 -20.43 20.62 0.22
N MET A 167 -19.56 21.43 0.83
CA MET A 167 -19.15 21.23 2.22
C MET A 167 -20.33 21.35 3.19
N GLU A 168 -21.16 22.37 3.05
CA GLU A 168 -22.35 22.54 3.89
C GLU A 168 -23.35 21.39 3.71
N GLN A 169 -23.59 20.96 2.46
CA GLN A 169 -24.44 19.82 2.15
C GLN A 169 -23.93 18.51 2.76
N PHE A 170 -22.62 18.26 2.71
CA PHE A 170 -22.01 17.09 3.35
C PHE A 170 -22.17 17.16 4.88
N LEU A 171 -21.84 18.29 5.49
CA LEU A 171 -21.92 18.46 6.95
C LEU A 171 -23.35 18.32 7.48
N LYS A 172 -24.38 18.72 6.72
CA LYS A 172 -25.79 18.49 7.06
C LYS A 172 -26.15 17.00 7.20
N ARG A 173 -25.40 16.11 6.57
CA ARG A 173 -25.55 14.64 6.63
C ARG A 173 -24.70 13.98 7.72
N CYS A 174 -23.91 14.78 8.46
CA CYS A 174 -23.09 14.31 9.57
C CYS A 174 -23.82 14.49 10.90
N PHE A 175 -23.93 13.40 11.66
CA PHE A 175 -24.59 13.30 12.96
C PHE A 175 -23.67 12.63 13.98
N TYR A 176 -23.95 12.79 15.27
CA TYR A 176 -23.15 12.24 16.34
C TYR A 176 -23.98 11.48 17.36
N HIS A 177 -23.41 10.39 17.87
CA HIS A 177 -23.95 9.66 19.00
C HIS A 177 -22.82 9.31 19.98
N SER A 178 -22.98 9.70 21.25
CA SER A 178 -22.03 9.37 22.31
C SER A 178 -22.40 8.05 22.98
N GLY A 179 -21.46 7.11 23.10
CA GLY A 179 -21.71 5.82 23.73
C GLY A 179 -20.44 5.04 24.07
N GLN A 180 -20.58 4.01 24.89
CA GLN A 180 -19.49 3.08 25.21
C GLN A 180 -19.40 1.96 24.17
N TYR A 181 -18.17 1.58 23.82
CA TYR A 181 -17.90 0.61 22.75
C TYR A 181 -18.30 -0.84 23.10
N ASP A 182 -18.46 -1.14 24.38
CA ASP A 182 -18.78 -2.46 24.95
C ASP A 182 -20.24 -2.57 25.43
N SER A 183 -21.09 -1.60 25.08
CA SER A 183 -22.46 -1.51 25.57
C SER A 183 -23.49 -1.74 24.46
N GLU A 184 -24.15 -2.89 24.50
CA GLU A 184 -25.24 -3.26 23.59
C GLU A 184 -26.41 -2.25 23.66
N GLU A 185 -26.69 -1.68 24.85
CA GLU A 185 -27.70 -0.63 25.02
C GLU A 185 -27.38 0.62 24.19
N ASN A 186 -26.14 1.14 24.28
CA ASN A 186 -25.73 2.30 23.50
C ASN A 186 -25.75 2.01 21.98
N PHE A 187 -25.44 0.79 21.55
CA PHE A 187 -25.56 0.41 20.13
C PHE A 187 -27.02 0.26 19.69
N THR A 188 -27.91 -0.17 20.59
CA THR A 188 -29.36 -0.18 20.34
C THR A 188 -29.91 1.24 20.19
N GLU A 189 -29.42 2.20 20.99
CA GLU A 189 -29.75 3.61 20.80
C GLU A 189 -29.22 4.18 19.48
N LEU A 190 -28.00 3.80 19.09
CA LEU A 190 -27.45 4.12 17.77
C LEU A 190 -28.35 3.56 16.66
N ASP A 191 -28.77 2.30 16.73
CA ASP A 191 -29.67 1.67 15.75
C ASP A 191 -30.98 2.44 15.56
N LYS A 192 -31.59 2.91 16.66
CA LYS A 192 -32.79 3.75 16.58
C LYS A 192 -32.54 5.02 15.77
N LYS A 193 -31.44 5.72 16.03
CA LYS A 193 -31.04 6.91 15.26
C LYS A 193 -30.74 6.57 13.79
N LEU A 194 -30.08 5.46 13.51
CA LEU A 194 -29.85 5.02 12.13
C LEU A 194 -31.17 4.82 11.39
N LYS A 195 -32.12 4.11 12.00
CA LYS A 195 -33.46 3.84 11.43
C LYS A 195 -34.26 5.10 11.14
N GLU A 196 -34.18 6.11 12.01
CA GLU A 196 -34.84 7.41 11.79
C GLU A 196 -34.39 8.07 10.47
N HIS A 197 -33.11 7.93 10.12
CA HIS A 197 -32.55 8.50 8.90
C HIS A 197 -32.66 7.58 7.68
N GLU A 198 -32.81 6.27 7.88
CA GLU A 198 -33.01 5.29 6.80
C GLU A 198 -34.39 5.45 6.14
N ALA A 199 -35.39 5.92 6.90
CA ALA A 199 -36.75 6.24 6.45
C ALA A 199 -37.42 5.10 5.65
N GLY A 200 -37.22 3.85 6.07
CA GLY A 200 -37.86 2.66 5.48
C GLY A 200 -37.21 2.13 4.20
N ARG A 201 -36.10 2.72 3.75
CA ARG A 201 -35.29 2.22 2.62
C ARG A 201 -34.56 0.91 2.97
N VAL A 202 -34.06 0.23 1.95
CA VAL A 202 -33.04 -0.82 2.13
C VAL A 202 -31.80 -0.18 2.73
N SER A 203 -31.46 -0.53 3.97
CA SER A 203 -30.38 0.13 4.69
C SER A 203 -29.09 -0.66 4.64
N ASN A 204 -28.08 -0.10 4.01
CA ASN A 204 -26.74 -0.65 3.98
C ASN A 204 -25.90 0.04 5.05
N ARG A 205 -25.28 -0.72 5.94
CA ARG A 205 -24.57 -0.17 7.10
C ARG A 205 -23.08 -0.48 7.03
N LEU A 206 -22.26 0.57 7.08
CA LEU A 206 -20.80 0.49 7.08
C LEU A 206 -20.27 0.99 8.41
N PHE A 207 -19.64 0.12 9.20
CA PHE A 207 -18.97 0.51 10.44
C PHE A 207 -17.47 0.63 10.22
N TYR A 208 -16.92 1.84 10.34
CA TYR A 208 -15.49 2.08 10.27
C TYR A 208 -14.90 2.15 11.67
N LEU A 209 -14.05 1.18 12.03
CA LEU A 209 -13.44 1.09 13.36
C LEU A 209 -12.11 1.86 13.42
N SER A 210 -12.19 3.15 13.75
CA SER A 210 -11.04 4.01 14.05
C SER A 210 -10.73 4.02 15.55
N ILE A 211 -10.64 2.84 16.15
CA ILE A 211 -10.41 2.63 17.59
C ILE A 211 -9.17 1.74 17.83
N PRO A 212 -8.63 1.70 19.06
CA PRO A 212 -7.57 0.77 19.40
C PRO A 212 -7.98 -0.71 19.28
N PRO A 213 -7.03 -1.63 18.98
CA PRO A 213 -7.33 -3.03 18.67
C PRO A 213 -7.95 -3.80 19.85
N ASN A 214 -7.65 -3.40 21.09
CA ASN A 214 -8.20 -4.04 22.30
C ASN A 214 -9.71 -3.82 22.48
N ILE A 215 -10.34 -2.97 21.67
CA ILE A 215 -11.78 -2.66 21.74
C ILE A 215 -12.50 -3.13 20.46
N PHE A 216 -11.78 -3.69 19.48
CA PHE A 216 -12.37 -4.13 18.20
C PHE A 216 -13.48 -5.15 18.40
N ILE A 217 -13.21 -6.20 19.16
CA ILE A 217 -14.15 -7.31 19.32
C ILE A 217 -15.43 -6.84 20.02
N ASP A 218 -15.31 -6.03 21.07
CA ASP A 218 -16.47 -5.51 21.80
C ASP A 218 -17.35 -4.64 20.90
N ALA A 219 -16.74 -3.74 20.12
CA ALA A 219 -17.46 -2.88 19.19
C ALA A 219 -18.12 -3.69 18.05
N VAL A 220 -17.43 -4.68 17.50
CA VAL A 220 -17.98 -5.57 16.46
C VAL A 220 -19.13 -6.39 17.00
N LYS A 221 -18.99 -6.97 18.19
CA LYS A 221 -20.04 -7.73 18.87
C LYS A 221 -21.29 -6.87 19.02
N CYS A 222 -21.16 -5.69 19.62
CA CYS A 222 -22.31 -4.81 19.86
C CYS A 222 -22.93 -4.31 18.54
N ALA A 223 -22.10 -3.97 17.54
CA ALA A 223 -22.59 -3.57 16.23
C ALA A 223 -23.35 -4.71 15.53
N SER A 224 -22.83 -5.93 15.56
CA SER A 224 -23.46 -7.10 14.93
C SER A 224 -24.76 -7.50 15.62
N LEU A 225 -24.81 -7.49 16.96
CA LEU A 225 -25.99 -7.92 17.70
C LEU A 225 -27.10 -6.87 17.76
N SER A 226 -26.75 -5.59 17.84
CA SER A 226 -27.71 -4.52 18.17
C SER A 226 -27.92 -3.50 17.06
N ALA A 227 -26.98 -3.37 16.12
CA ALA A 227 -26.99 -2.31 15.10
C ALA A 227 -26.73 -2.81 13.66
N SER A 228 -26.83 -4.12 13.42
CA SER A 228 -26.77 -4.67 12.07
C SER A 228 -28.00 -4.25 11.27
N SER A 229 -27.84 -4.08 9.96
CA SER A 229 -28.99 -3.88 9.08
C SER A 229 -29.91 -5.11 9.08
N ALA A 230 -31.22 -4.87 9.04
CA ALA A 230 -32.23 -5.91 8.96
C ALA A 230 -32.63 -6.27 7.53
N ASN A 231 -32.45 -5.36 6.56
CA ASN A 231 -32.93 -5.52 5.18
C ASN A 231 -31.87 -5.23 4.10
N GLY A 232 -30.65 -4.83 4.49
CA GLY A 232 -29.51 -4.64 3.61
C GLY A 232 -28.24 -5.25 4.19
N TRP A 233 -27.08 -4.94 3.61
CA TRP A 233 -25.81 -5.50 4.08
C TRP A 233 -25.25 -4.72 5.28
N THR A 234 -24.47 -5.42 6.10
CA THR A 234 -23.62 -4.82 7.13
C THR A 234 -22.18 -5.17 6.85
N ARG A 235 -21.29 -4.17 6.77
CA ARG A 235 -19.86 -4.33 6.54
C ARG A 235 -19.08 -3.57 7.59
N VAL A 236 -17.92 -4.10 7.97
CA VAL A 236 -17.06 -3.52 8.99
C VAL A 236 -15.65 -3.33 8.42
N ILE A 237 -15.16 -2.10 8.50
CA ILE A 237 -13.79 -1.74 8.16
C ILE A 237 -12.96 -1.75 9.43
N VAL A 238 -11.86 -2.51 9.43
CA VAL A 238 -10.95 -2.66 10.57
C VAL A 238 -9.54 -2.23 10.20
N GLU A 239 -8.91 -1.49 11.11
CA GLU A 239 -7.56 -0.95 10.94
C GLU A 239 -6.49 -1.82 11.58
N LYS A 240 -5.25 -1.71 11.09
CA LYS A 240 -4.10 -2.40 11.70
C LYS A 240 -3.84 -1.84 13.11
N PRO A 241 -3.34 -2.65 14.07
CA PRO A 241 -2.70 -3.97 13.90
C PRO A 241 -3.65 -5.17 14.01
N PHE A 242 -3.41 -6.20 13.19
CA PHE A 242 -4.18 -7.45 13.18
C PHE A 242 -3.49 -8.57 13.98
N GLY A 243 -3.23 -8.30 15.26
CA GLY A 243 -2.36 -9.14 16.09
C GLY A 243 -0.88 -8.74 16.00
N ARG A 244 -0.02 -9.49 16.70
CA ARG A 244 1.44 -9.28 16.76
C ARG A 244 2.26 -10.43 16.20
N ASP A 245 1.62 -11.57 15.97
CA ASP A 245 2.16 -12.83 15.48
C ASP A 245 1.03 -13.71 14.92
N SER A 246 1.37 -14.90 14.44
CA SER A 246 0.40 -15.83 13.86
C SER A 246 -0.70 -16.26 14.84
N GLU A 247 -0.37 -16.45 16.12
CA GLU A 247 -1.31 -16.94 17.13
C GLU A 247 -2.33 -15.87 17.50
N SER A 248 -1.85 -14.68 17.85
CA SER A 248 -2.72 -13.53 18.17
C SER A 248 -3.55 -13.06 16.98
N SER A 249 -3.02 -13.16 15.75
CA SER A 249 -3.77 -12.84 14.53
C SER A 249 -4.88 -13.87 14.25
N ALA A 250 -4.60 -15.16 14.49
CA ALA A 250 -5.59 -16.23 14.37
C ALA A 250 -6.70 -16.09 15.42
N ALA A 251 -6.34 -15.77 16.68
CA ALA A 251 -7.30 -15.50 17.74
C ALA A 251 -8.24 -14.33 17.36
N LEU A 252 -7.69 -13.19 16.93
CA LEU A 252 -8.46 -12.05 16.46
C LEU A 252 -9.40 -12.42 15.30
N THR A 253 -8.91 -13.23 14.35
CA THR A 253 -9.72 -13.68 13.21
C THR A 253 -10.87 -14.58 13.65
N ASN A 254 -10.62 -15.50 14.58
CA ASN A 254 -11.64 -16.39 15.11
C ASN A 254 -12.72 -15.61 15.88
N ASP A 255 -12.32 -14.61 16.67
CA ASP A 255 -13.25 -13.76 17.40
C ASP A 255 -14.12 -12.91 16.47
N LEU A 256 -13.54 -12.32 15.41
CA LEU A 256 -14.32 -11.59 14.40
C LEU A 256 -15.33 -12.50 13.67
N LYS A 257 -14.93 -13.73 13.34
CA LYS A 257 -15.78 -14.71 12.65
C LYS A 257 -16.98 -15.20 13.47
N GLN A 258 -16.99 -15.00 14.78
CA GLN A 258 -18.16 -15.29 15.60
C GLN A 258 -19.33 -14.35 15.30
N TYR A 259 -19.05 -13.13 14.79
CA TYR A 259 -20.04 -12.06 14.63
C TYR A 259 -20.22 -11.60 13.19
N LEU A 260 -19.26 -11.88 12.31
CA LEU A 260 -19.24 -11.40 10.92
C LEU A 260 -18.82 -12.53 9.97
N ALA A 261 -19.46 -12.59 8.81
CA ALA A 261 -18.98 -13.37 7.67
C ALA A 261 -17.76 -12.70 7.01
N GLU A 262 -16.95 -13.46 6.28
CA GLU A 262 -15.67 -12.97 5.72
C GLU A 262 -15.87 -11.84 4.69
N ASP A 263 -16.96 -11.87 3.93
CA ASP A 263 -17.36 -10.84 2.96
C ASP A 263 -17.87 -9.53 3.63
N GLN A 264 -18.10 -9.57 4.94
CA GLN A 264 -18.45 -8.40 5.74
C GLN A 264 -17.22 -7.70 6.34
N ILE A 265 -16.03 -8.32 6.31
CA ILE A 265 -14.84 -7.83 7.02
C ILE A 265 -13.85 -7.22 6.02
N PHE A 266 -13.64 -5.91 6.13
CA PHE A 266 -12.71 -5.15 5.30
C PHE A 266 -11.49 -4.74 6.11
N ARG A 267 -10.40 -5.51 5.99
CA ARG A 267 -9.13 -5.24 6.68
C ARG A 267 -8.31 -4.23 5.88
N ILE A 268 -8.02 -3.08 6.47
CA ILE A 268 -7.29 -2.01 5.78
C ILE A 268 -5.80 -2.29 5.77
N ASP A 269 -5.26 -2.37 4.55
CA ASP A 269 -3.89 -2.02 4.25
C ASP A 269 -3.90 -0.85 3.26
N HIS A 270 -3.68 0.36 3.77
CA HIS A 270 -3.78 1.59 2.97
C HIS A 270 -2.75 1.69 1.82
N TYR A 271 -1.75 0.82 1.76
CA TYR A 271 -0.84 0.77 0.61
C TYR A 271 -1.49 0.16 -0.63
N LEU A 272 -2.50 -0.71 -0.44
CA LEU A 272 -3.24 -1.31 -1.55
C LEU A 272 -4.06 -0.28 -2.33
N GLY A 273 -4.52 0.80 -1.68
CA GLY A 273 -5.24 1.90 -2.34
C GLY A 273 -4.35 2.99 -2.92
N LYS A 274 -3.04 2.71 -3.12
CA LYS A 274 -2.15 3.64 -3.83
C LYS A 274 -2.18 3.30 -5.31
N GLU A 275 -2.40 4.31 -6.14
CA GLU A 275 -2.48 4.20 -7.60
C GLU A 275 -1.37 3.33 -8.23
N LEU A 276 -0.11 3.52 -7.81
CA LEU A 276 1.01 2.72 -8.34
C LEU A 276 0.94 1.22 -7.98
N VAL A 277 0.30 0.88 -6.86
CA VAL A 277 0.10 -0.51 -6.42
C VAL A 277 -1.06 -1.14 -7.17
N GLU A 278 -2.15 -0.40 -7.39
CA GLU A 278 -3.30 -0.84 -8.20
C GLU A 278 -2.89 -1.08 -9.66
N ASN A 279 -2.09 -0.18 -10.23
CA ASN A 279 -1.58 -0.29 -11.59
C ASN A 279 -0.64 -1.48 -11.83
N LEU A 280 -0.17 -2.16 -10.78
CA LEU A 280 0.73 -3.31 -10.92
C LEU A 280 0.04 -4.47 -11.65
N SER A 281 -1.23 -4.73 -11.38
CA SER A 281 -1.99 -5.79 -12.05
C SER A 281 -2.20 -5.47 -13.53
N VAL A 282 -2.57 -4.23 -13.85
CA VAL A 282 -2.76 -3.76 -15.23
C VAL A 282 -1.45 -3.83 -16.01
N LEU A 283 -0.34 -3.38 -15.40
CA LEU A 283 0.97 -3.43 -16.03
C LEU A 283 1.39 -4.86 -16.37
N ARG A 284 1.10 -5.83 -15.49
CA ARG A 284 1.52 -7.23 -15.69
C ARG A 284 0.65 -8.00 -16.67
N PHE A 285 -0.67 -7.86 -16.57
CA PHE A 285 -1.60 -8.75 -17.26
C PHE A 285 -2.23 -8.13 -18.52
N SER A 286 -2.22 -6.80 -18.66
CA SER A 286 -2.75 -6.12 -19.84
C SER A 286 -1.68 -5.83 -20.91
N ASN A 287 -0.43 -6.23 -20.68
CA ASN A 287 0.70 -5.91 -21.56
C ASN A 287 1.48 -7.18 -21.95
N LEU A 288 1.29 -7.63 -23.20
CA LEU A 288 1.96 -8.81 -23.77
C LEU A 288 3.50 -8.76 -23.72
N ILE A 289 4.07 -7.56 -23.68
CA ILE A 289 5.53 -7.37 -23.62
C ILE A 289 6.09 -7.79 -22.26
N PHE A 290 5.36 -7.55 -21.17
CA PHE A 290 5.87 -7.78 -19.81
C PHE A 290 5.68 -9.22 -19.33
N GLU A 291 4.61 -9.90 -19.76
CA GLU A 291 4.29 -11.26 -19.33
C GLU A 291 5.48 -12.26 -19.45
N PRO A 292 6.18 -12.39 -20.60
CA PRO A 292 7.30 -13.35 -20.71
C PRO A 292 8.52 -12.94 -19.89
N LEU A 293 8.73 -11.63 -19.73
CA LEU A 293 9.86 -11.06 -18.97
C LEU A 293 9.67 -11.20 -17.45
N TRP A 294 8.45 -11.51 -16.99
CA TRP A 294 8.09 -11.60 -15.58
C TRP A 294 8.36 -12.99 -14.97
N SER A 295 9.58 -13.50 -15.15
CA SER A 295 9.97 -14.82 -14.67
C SER A 295 11.44 -14.89 -14.26
N ARG A 296 11.81 -15.93 -13.52
CA ARG A 296 13.20 -16.26 -13.15
C ARG A 296 14.19 -16.35 -14.30
N GLN A 297 13.71 -16.54 -15.54
CA GLN A 297 14.58 -16.60 -16.72
C GLN A 297 15.18 -15.24 -17.07
N TYR A 298 14.51 -14.15 -16.67
CA TYR A 298 14.90 -12.78 -17.02
C TYR A 298 15.18 -11.95 -15.77
N ILE A 299 14.51 -12.23 -14.65
CA ILE A 299 14.64 -11.46 -13.41
C ILE A 299 15.73 -12.06 -12.53
N ARG A 300 16.72 -11.24 -12.17
CA ARG A 300 17.81 -11.60 -11.25
C ARG A 300 17.42 -11.43 -9.79
N ASN A 301 16.76 -10.32 -9.45
CA ASN A 301 16.26 -10.04 -8.10
C ASN A 301 15.17 -8.96 -8.17
N VAL A 302 14.27 -9.02 -7.19
CA VAL A 302 13.22 -8.02 -6.98
C VAL A 302 13.52 -7.32 -5.66
N GLN A 303 13.35 -6.00 -5.59
CA GLN A 303 13.58 -5.24 -4.37
C GLN A 303 12.37 -4.40 -4.01
N PHE A 304 11.92 -4.50 -2.76
CA PHE A 304 10.91 -3.63 -2.17
C PHE A 304 11.57 -2.77 -1.12
N ILE A 305 11.52 -1.45 -1.33
CA ILE A 305 12.20 -0.46 -0.52
C ILE A 305 11.16 0.42 0.13
N PHE A 306 11.21 0.54 1.44
CA PHE A 306 10.51 1.56 2.21
C PHE A 306 11.54 2.39 2.98
N SER A 307 11.52 3.70 2.79
CA SER A 307 12.44 4.62 3.46
C SER A 307 11.71 5.85 3.92
N GLU A 308 11.83 6.19 5.20
CA GLU A 308 11.40 7.46 5.79
C GLU A 308 12.61 8.25 6.28
N ASP A 309 12.61 9.56 6.02
CA ASP A 309 13.66 10.50 6.42
C ASP A 309 13.48 11.05 7.83
N PHE A 310 12.38 10.72 8.50
CA PHE A 310 12.09 11.06 9.88
C PHE A 310 12.10 9.82 10.78
N GLY A 311 12.30 10.05 12.09
CA GLY A 311 12.32 8.99 13.12
C GLY A 311 10.92 8.63 13.61
N THR A 312 10.79 8.25 14.89
CA THR A 312 9.48 7.95 15.49
C THR A 312 8.72 9.16 16.01
N GLU A 313 9.30 10.37 15.96
CA GLU A 313 8.65 11.66 16.25
C GLU A 313 7.78 11.66 17.53
N GLY A 314 8.31 11.14 18.64
CA GLY A 314 7.60 11.09 19.93
C GLY A 314 6.55 9.97 20.05
N ARG A 315 6.39 9.14 19.02
CA ARG A 315 5.61 7.88 19.05
C ARG A 315 6.49 6.66 19.34
N GLY A 316 7.70 6.88 19.88
CA GLY A 316 8.69 5.83 20.14
C GLY A 316 8.12 4.68 20.97
N GLY A 317 7.43 4.98 22.07
CA GLY A 317 6.85 3.96 22.96
C GLY A 317 5.74 3.11 22.33
N TYR A 318 4.95 3.69 21.41
CA TYR A 318 4.01 2.88 20.61
C TYR A 318 4.76 1.99 19.63
N PHE A 319 5.73 2.56 18.89
CA PHE A 319 6.53 1.85 17.90
C PHE A 319 7.35 0.70 18.52
N ASP A 320 7.83 0.87 19.76
CA ASP A 320 8.65 -0.10 20.49
C ASP A 320 7.96 -1.46 20.66
N ASN A 321 6.63 -1.46 20.74
CA ASN A 321 5.85 -2.69 20.85
C ASN A 321 5.76 -3.49 19.55
N TYR A 322 6.09 -2.89 18.41
CA TYR A 322 5.88 -3.51 17.09
C TYR A 322 7.18 -3.67 16.30
N GLY A 323 8.00 -2.61 16.24
CA GLY A 323 9.18 -2.51 15.40
C GLY A 323 8.86 -2.44 13.90
N ILE A 324 9.88 -2.17 13.09
CA ILE A 324 9.71 -1.90 11.66
C ILE A 324 9.14 -3.10 10.87
N ILE A 325 9.41 -4.33 11.33
CA ILE A 325 8.97 -5.56 10.68
C ILE A 325 7.43 -5.64 10.74
N ARG A 326 6.83 -5.41 11.89
CA ARG A 326 5.37 -5.45 12.06
C ARG A 326 4.70 -4.17 11.54
N ASP A 327 5.37 -3.03 11.66
CA ASP A 327 4.80 -1.75 11.24
C ASP A 327 4.63 -1.68 9.71
N ILE A 328 5.62 -2.16 8.95
CA ILE A 328 5.74 -1.95 7.49
C ILE A 328 5.99 -3.23 6.68
N MET A 329 6.90 -4.11 7.11
CA MET A 329 7.31 -5.23 6.24
C MET A 329 6.23 -6.31 6.13
N GLN A 330 5.63 -6.71 7.26
CA GLN A 330 4.66 -7.79 7.33
C GLN A 330 3.34 -7.46 6.62
N ASN A 331 2.98 -6.18 6.53
CA ASN A 331 1.76 -5.71 5.88
C ASN A 331 2.07 -5.15 4.48
N HIS A 332 2.46 -3.88 4.38
CA HIS A 332 2.55 -3.10 3.16
C HIS A 332 3.47 -3.75 2.12
N LEU A 333 4.70 -4.09 2.50
CA LEU A 333 5.66 -4.67 1.56
C LEU A 333 5.29 -6.09 1.16
N LEU A 334 4.75 -6.88 2.08
CA LEU A 334 4.30 -8.25 1.79
C LEU A 334 3.09 -8.27 0.86
N GLN A 335 2.17 -7.31 1.00
CA GLN A 335 1.02 -7.14 0.11
C GLN A 335 1.45 -6.77 -1.31
N ILE A 336 2.40 -5.82 -1.44
CA ILE A 336 2.98 -5.45 -2.75
C ILE A 336 3.73 -6.64 -3.36
N LEU A 337 4.49 -7.40 -2.55
CA LEU A 337 5.15 -8.63 -3.02
C LEU A 337 4.14 -9.63 -3.56
N ALA A 338 3.05 -9.89 -2.83
CA ALA A 338 2.03 -10.84 -3.25
C ALA A 338 1.43 -10.44 -4.61
N LEU A 339 1.07 -9.16 -4.79
CA LEU A 339 0.57 -8.63 -6.08
C LEU A 339 1.62 -8.71 -7.21
N PHE A 340 2.89 -8.46 -6.88
CA PHE A 340 3.99 -8.53 -7.84
C PHE A 340 4.27 -9.96 -8.32
N ALA A 341 4.16 -10.93 -7.41
CA ALA A 341 4.60 -12.30 -7.63
C ALA A 341 3.47 -13.27 -8.01
N MET A 342 2.20 -12.88 -7.85
CA MET A 342 1.05 -13.75 -8.16
C MET A 342 1.01 -14.17 -9.62
N GLU A 343 0.43 -15.34 -9.92
CA GLU A 343 0.16 -15.72 -11.30
C GLU A 343 -0.99 -14.88 -11.86
N THR A 344 -1.23 -15.01 -13.17
CA THR A 344 -2.40 -14.41 -13.81
C THR A 344 -3.67 -15.01 -13.19
N PRO A 345 -4.55 -14.19 -12.58
CA PRO A 345 -5.79 -14.68 -12.01
C PRO A 345 -6.75 -15.12 -13.12
N VAL A 346 -7.73 -15.97 -12.77
CA VAL A 346 -8.73 -16.47 -13.72
C VAL A 346 -9.63 -15.35 -14.22
N SER A 347 -10.00 -14.42 -13.33
CA SER A 347 -10.71 -13.19 -13.65
C SER A 347 -10.15 -12.02 -12.82
N LEU A 348 -10.73 -10.83 -13.00
CA LEU A 348 -10.45 -9.66 -12.15
C LEU A 348 -11.33 -9.62 -10.89
N ASP A 349 -12.10 -10.68 -10.61
CA ASP A 349 -12.91 -10.77 -9.40
C ASP A 349 -12.01 -10.80 -8.16
N ALA A 350 -12.50 -10.17 -7.08
CA ALA A 350 -11.72 -9.98 -5.86
C ALA A 350 -11.20 -11.31 -5.27
N GLU A 351 -12.00 -12.38 -5.35
CA GLU A 351 -11.62 -13.69 -4.83
C GLU A 351 -10.54 -14.38 -5.67
N ASP A 352 -10.60 -14.26 -7.00
CA ASP A 352 -9.61 -14.87 -7.88
C ASP A 352 -8.23 -14.21 -7.72
N ILE A 353 -8.22 -12.88 -7.60
CA ILE A 353 -7.00 -12.14 -7.25
C ILE A 353 -6.49 -12.55 -5.86
N ARG A 354 -7.38 -12.68 -4.87
CA ARG A 354 -7.02 -13.08 -3.50
C ARG A 354 -6.43 -14.48 -3.46
N ASN A 355 -6.99 -15.42 -4.22
CA ASN A 355 -6.51 -16.79 -4.33
C ASN A 355 -5.06 -16.85 -4.85
N GLU A 356 -4.74 -16.09 -5.91
CA GLU A 356 -3.39 -16.06 -6.47
C GLU A 356 -2.38 -15.36 -5.54
N LYS A 357 -2.80 -14.32 -4.80
CA LYS A 357 -1.98 -13.72 -3.74
C LYS A 357 -1.67 -14.73 -2.63
N VAL A 358 -2.69 -15.44 -2.13
CA VAL A 358 -2.52 -16.43 -1.05
C VAL A 358 -1.63 -17.58 -1.49
N LYS A 359 -1.77 -18.05 -2.74
CA LYS A 359 -0.94 -19.11 -3.32
C LYS A 359 0.55 -18.76 -3.34
N VAL A 360 0.90 -17.50 -3.65
CA VAL A 360 2.28 -17.02 -3.51
C VAL A 360 2.75 -17.08 -2.07
N LEU A 361 1.99 -16.50 -1.14
CA LEU A 361 2.38 -16.44 0.28
C LEU A 361 2.56 -17.84 0.87
N ARG A 362 1.72 -18.81 0.49
CA ARG A 362 1.86 -20.22 0.89
C ARG A 362 3.07 -20.92 0.28
N SER A 363 3.58 -20.42 -0.84
CA SER A 363 4.77 -20.94 -1.50
C SER A 363 6.05 -20.27 -0.98
N MET A 364 5.97 -19.32 -0.05
CA MET A 364 7.16 -18.66 0.50
C MET A 364 7.86 -19.54 1.52
N LYS A 365 9.19 -19.54 1.48
CA LYS A 365 10.00 -20.15 2.54
C LYS A 365 9.88 -19.33 3.84
N PRO A 366 9.73 -19.96 5.01
CA PRO A 366 9.84 -19.27 6.29
C PRO A 366 11.21 -18.59 6.42
N LEU A 367 11.20 -17.33 6.82
CA LEU A 367 12.39 -16.49 6.94
C LEU A 367 13.30 -17.01 8.07
N GLN A 368 14.59 -17.21 7.78
CA GLN A 368 15.61 -17.56 8.77
C GLN A 368 16.38 -16.33 9.25
N LEU A 369 16.99 -16.41 10.43
CA LEU A 369 17.73 -15.28 11.00
C LEU A 369 18.95 -14.87 10.17
N GLU A 370 19.60 -15.83 9.50
CA GLU A 370 20.73 -15.55 8.59
C GLU A 370 20.36 -14.73 7.36
N ASP A 371 19.08 -14.75 6.96
CA ASP A 371 18.57 -14.00 5.81
C ASP A 371 18.14 -12.58 6.19
N VAL A 372 18.31 -12.18 7.46
CA VAL A 372 17.81 -10.93 8.02
C VAL A 372 18.93 -10.08 8.62
N VAL A 373 18.93 -8.81 8.25
CA VAL A 373 19.76 -7.79 8.88
C VAL A 373 18.84 -6.79 9.55
N ILE A 374 19.04 -6.55 10.84
CA ILE A 374 18.32 -5.54 11.61
C ILE A 374 19.25 -4.40 12.02
N GLY A 375 18.67 -3.22 12.25
CA GLY A 375 19.37 -2.05 12.72
C GLY A 375 18.49 -1.14 13.57
N GLN A 376 19.12 -0.31 14.37
CA GLN A 376 18.49 0.73 15.18
C GLN A 376 19.24 2.05 14.94
N TYR A 377 18.52 3.12 14.57
CA TYR A 377 19.18 4.40 14.28
C TYR A 377 19.75 5.04 15.55
N LYS A 378 20.93 5.63 15.40
CA LYS A 378 21.66 6.34 16.47
C LYS A 378 21.65 7.84 16.20
N SER A 379 22.05 8.60 17.22
CA SER A 379 22.20 10.05 17.11
C SER A 379 23.16 10.39 15.97
N HIS A 380 22.81 11.39 15.17
CA HIS A 380 23.61 11.83 14.05
C HIS A 380 23.56 13.35 13.93
N THR A 381 24.70 13.97 13.61
CA THR A 381 24.77 15.42 13.37
C THR A 381 25.03 15.68 11.90
N LYS A 382 24.14 16.42 11.24
CA LYS A 382 24.25 16.79 9.83
C LYS A 382 23.93 18.28 9.66
N GLY A 383 24.84 19.03 9.07
CA GLY A 383 24.63 20.46 8.79
C GLY A 383 24.41 21.31 10.04
N GLY A 384 25.06 20.97 11.17
CA GLY A 384 24.89 21.67 12.44
C GLY A 384 23.62 21.31 13.23
N VAL A 385 22.73 20.50 12.66
CA VAL A 385 21.54 19.97 13.35
C VAL A 385 21.85 18.58 13.89
N THR A 386 21.60 18.38 15.19
CA THR A 386 21.75 17.07 15.86
C THR A 386 20.40 16.39 15.93
N TYR A 387 20.33 15.18 15.37
CA TYR A 387 19.17 14.30 15.43
C TYR A 387 19.35 13.30 16.57
N PRO A 388 18.32 13.10 17.42
CA PRO A 388 18.40 12.19 18.56
C PRO A 388 18.46 10.71 18.12
N ALA A 389 19.06 9.86 18.94
CA ALA A 389 18.97 8.40 18.79
C ALA A 389 17.56 7.89 19.09
N TYR A 390 17.24 6.66 18.68
CA TYR A 390 15.94 6.06 19.01
C TYR A 390 15.70 5.97 20.52
N THR A 391 16.71 5.54 21.27
CA THR A 391 16.68 5.43 22.75
C THR A 391 16.75 6.78 23.46
N ASP A 392 16.93 7.90 22.75
CA ASP A 392 16.86 9.24 23.35
C ASP A 392 15.41 9.72 23.51
N ASP A 393 14.46 9.10 22.81
CA ASP A 393 13.03 9.31 23.04
C ASP A 393 12.67 8.85 24.46
N LYS A 394 12.08 9.75 25.25
CA LYS A 394 11.70 9.50 26.66
C LYS A 394 10.66 8.39 26.81
N THR A 395 9.93 8.08 25.74
CA THR A 395 8.90 7.03 25.72
C THR A 395 9.48 5.65 25.41
N VAL A 396 10.77 5.55 25.08
CA VAL A 396 11.44 4.31 24.71
C VAL A 396 12.34 3.83 25.86
N PRO A 397 12.30 2.54 26.24
CA PRO A 397 13.24 1.95 27.19
C PRO A 397 14.70 2.12 26.73
N LYS A 398 15.62 2.44 27.66
CA LYS A 398 17.03 2.69 27.33
C LYS A 398 17.78 1.47 26.80
N ASP A 399 17.29 0.29 27.12
CA ASP A 399 17.78 -1.03 26.70
C ASP A 399 16.98 -1.64 25.55
N SER A 400 16.10 -0.86 24.89
CA SER A 400 15.29 -1.34 23.77
C SER A 400 16.17 -1.86 22.63
N LEU A 401 15.87 -3.10 22.21
CA LEU A 401 16.45 -3.75 21.02
C LEU A 401 15.53 -3.65 19.80
N THR A 402 14.50 -2.79 19.85
CA THR A 402 13.52 -2.69 18.77
C THR A 402 14.18 -2.25 17.47
N PRO A 403 14.00 -3.01 16.37
CA PRO A 403 14.58 -2.65 15.09
C PRO A 403 13.79 -1.48 14.47
N THR A 404 14.50 -0.39 14.16
CA THR A 404 13.99 0.73 13.36
C THR A 404 14.34 0.60 11.88
N PHE A 405 15.18 -0.38 11.55
CA PHE A 405 15.57 -0.79 10.21
C PHE A 405 15.60 -2.31 10.14
N ALA A 406 15.13 -2.87 9.03
CA ALA A 406 15.30 -4.28 8.70
C ALA A 406 15.44 -4.47 7.19
N ALA A 407 16.28 -5.42 6.81
CA ALA A 407 16.40 -5.93 5.45
C ALA A 407 16.34 -7.45 5.49
N ALA A 408 15.61 -8.06 4.56
CA ALA A 408 15.42 -9.50 4.49
C ALA A 408 15.50 -10.00 3.05
N ALA A 409 16.11 -11.17 2.86
CA ALA A 409 16.03 -11.93 1.62
C ALA A 409 14.93 -12.99 1.73
N LEU A 410 13.93 -12.91 0.85
CA LEU A 410 12.78 -13.81 0.80
C LEU A 410 12.84 -14.65 -0.48
N PHE A 411 12.31 -15.87 -0.42
CA PHE A 411 12.26 -16.80 -1.55
C PHE A 411 10.86 -17.40 -1.69
N ILE A 412 10.42 -17.55 -2.94
CA ILE A 412 9.12 -18.14 -3.31
C ILE A 412 9.41 -19.45 -4.06
N ASP A 413 8.97 -20.57 -3.49
CA ASP A 413 9.18 -21.92 -4.01
C ASP A 413 8.08 -22.29 -5.00
N ASN A 414 8.13 -21.68 -6.18
CA ASN A 414 7.28 -22.04 -7.31
C ASN A 414 8.05 -21.97 -8.64
N ALA A 415 7.45 -22.49 -9.71
CA ALA A 415 8.12 -22.60 -11.02
C ALA A 415 8.55 -21.25 -11.61
N ARG A 416 7.84 -20.16 -11.29
CA ARG A 416 8.12 -18.81 -11.81
C ARG A 416 9.29 -18.15 -11.10
N TRP A 417 9.42 -18.34 -9.79
CA TRP A 417 10.30 -17.57 -8.91
C TRP A 417 11.43 -18.37 -8.25
N ASP A 418 11.48 -19.68 -8.45
CA ASP A 418 12.52 -20.53 -7.89
C ASP A 418 13.93 -20.00 -8.23
N GLY A 419 14.74 -19.81 -7.18
CA GLY A 419 16.09 -19.23 -7.23
C GLY A 419 16.17 -17.70 -7.26
N VAL A 420 15.05 -16.97 -7.38
CA VAL A 420 15.04 -15.50 -7.43
C VAL A 420 14.87 -14.91 -6.03
N PRO A 421 15.84 -14.12 -5.52
CA PRO A 421 15.70 -13.46 -4.23
C PRO A 421 14.80 -12.23 -4.33
N PHE A 422 13.86 -12.14 -3.39
CA PHE A 422 13.02 -10.97 -3.12
C PHE A 422 13.58 -10.22 -1.91
N LEU A 423 14.21 -9.08 -2.16
CA LEU A 423 14.87 -8.29 -1.13
C LEU A 423 13.90 -7.23 -0.59
N MET A 424 13.47 -7.37 0.66
CA MET A 424 12.72 -6.32 1.36
C MET A 424 13.65 -5.50 2.23
N LYS A 425 13.47 -4.18 2.23
CA LYS A 425 14.19 -3.26 3.12
C LYS A 425 13.26 -2.15 3.56
N ALA A 426 13.15 -1.97 4.86
CA ALA A 426 12.31 -0.96 5.49
C ALA A 426 13.09 -0.26 6.60
N GLY A 427 13.01 1.07 6.67
CA GLY A 427 13.58 1.80 7.79
C GLY A 427 13.12 3.23 7.94
N LYS A 428 13.25 3.71 9.18
CA LYS A 428 13.06 5.11 9.59
C LYS A 428 14.40 5.81 9.78
N ALA A 429 14.40 7.14 9.74
CA ALA A 429 15.58 7.99 9.85
C ALA A 429 16.68 7.66 8.80
N LEU A 430 16.25 7.39 7.57
CA LEU A 430 17.13 7.12 6.43
C LEU A 430 17.45 8.40 5.64
N HIS A 431 18.45 8.31 4.77
CA HIS A 431 18.99 9.46 4.03
C HIS A 431 18.08 9.99 2.92
N THR A 432 17.06 9.24 2.51
CA THR A 432 16.17 9.59 1.40
C THR A 432 14.76 9.88 1.91
N LYS A 433 14.15 10.94 1.36
CA LYS A 433 12.79 11.37 1.65
C LYS A 433 11.78 10.24 1.42
N GLY A 434 10.80 10.11 2.33
CA GLY A 434 9.67 9.16 2.28
C GLY A 434 9.33 8.59 0.91
N TYR A 435 9.77 7.37 0.57
CA TYR A 435 9.42 6.71 -0.69
C TYR A 435 9.25 5.20 -0.54
N VAL A 436 8.38 4.65 -1.39
CA VAL A 436 8.25 3.21 -1.60
C VAL A 436 8.54 2.89 -3.05
N GLU A 437 9.44 1.95 -3.28
CA GLU A 437 9.89 1.58 -4.62
C GLU A 437 9.98 0.07 -4.79
N SER A 438 9.46 -0.40 -5.93
CA SER A 438 9.66 -1.75 -6.43
C SER A 438 10.69 -1.71 -7.56
N ARG A 439 11.88 -2.27 -7.35
CA ARG A 439 12.92 -2.39 -8.39
C ARG A 439 13.02 -3.80 -8.91
N ASN A 440 12.88 -3.96 -10.22
CA ASN A 440 13.13 -5.23 -10.90
C ASN A 440 14.50 -5.17 -11.58
N ARG A 441 15.44 -6.05 -11.19
CA ARG A 441 16.76 -6.14 -11.84
C ARG A 441 16.80 -7.35 -12.76
N PHE A 442 16.89 -7.08 -14.06
CA PHE A 442 17.06 -8.11 -15.08
C PHE A 442 18.48 -8.72 -15.06
N LEU A 443 18.59 -9.95 -15.55
CA LEU A 443 19.86 -10.62 -15.77
C LEU A 443 20.68 -9.87 -16.82
N SER A 444 21.98 -9.73 -16.56
CA SER A 444 22.92 -9.20 -17.53
C SER A 444 23.06 -10.18 -18.68
N HIS A 445 22.84 -9.73 -19.91
CA HIS A 445 23.16 -10.51 -21.09
C HIS A 445 24.68 -10.60 -21.19
N THR A 446 25.22 -11.76 -20.84
CA THR A 446 26.61 -12.07 -21.12
C THR A 446 26.62 -12.66 -22.52
N CYS A 447 26.90 -11.85 -23.54
CA CYS A 447 27.19 -12.40 -24.87
C CYS A 447 28.44 -13.28 -24.73
N VAL A 448 28.28 -14.58 -24.98
CA VAL A 448 29.40 -15.54 -25.09
C VAL A 448 29.93 -15.51 -26.51
#